data_AF-A0A2G1Z7L5-F1
#
_entry.id   AF-A0A2G1Z7L5-F1
#
_cell.length_a   1.000
_cell.length_b   1.000
_cell.length_c   1.000
_cell.angle_alpha   90.00
_cell.angle_beta   90.00
_cell.angle_gamma   90.00
#
_symmetry.space_group_name_H-M   'P 1'
#
loop_
_entity.id
_entity.type
_entity.pdbx_description
1 polymer ?
#
loop_
_entity_poly.entity_id
_entity_poly.type
_entity_poly.pdbx_seq_one_letter_code
_entity_poly.pdbx_strand_id
1 'polypeptide(L)'
;MDTQVNIIDMVEADPAIVITQPEKLDLFLDAVKANAENPDIDLSTDKGRKAIASAAHRVTRQKTSIDKAGMKLNEDAQAKIKEVNAVRNIVKTEMDSLRDQI
;
A
#
# COMPACT_ATOMS: atom_id res chain seq x y z
N MET A 1 13.64 16.63 21.63
CA MET A 1 12.46 17.05 20.85
C MET A 1 12.09 15.84 20.02
N ASP A 2 11.01 15.21 20.46
CA ASP A 2 10.70 13.81 20.23
C ASP A 2 10.65 13.42 18.76
N THR A 3 11.29 12.29 18.48
CA THR A 3 11.32 11.61 17.19
C THR A 3 9.94 11.01 16.92
N GLN A 4 8.95 11.86 16.68
CA GLN A 4 7.67 11.42 16.19
C GLN A 4 7.83 11.18 14.68
N VAL A 5 8.02 9.91 14.31
CA VAL A 5 8.10 9.51 12.91
C VAL A 5 6.81 9.94 12.22
N ASN A 6 6.92 10.82 11.23
CA ASN A 6 5.78 11.29 10.46
C ASN A 6 5.21 10.11 9.65
N ILE A 7 3.93 9.80 9.84
CA ILE A 7 3.25 8.70 9.15
C ILE A 7 3.37 8.82 7.62
N ILE A 8 3.47 10.03 7.08
CA ILE A 8 3.67 10.25 5.65
C ILE A 8 5.03 9.72 5.19
N ASP A 9 6.09 9.98 5.95
CA ASP A 9 7.44 9.52 5.62
C ASP A 9 7.55 7.99 5.75
N MET A 10 6.81 7.41 6.70
CA MET A 10 6.70 5.94 6.82
C MET A 10 6.06 5.32 5.58
N VAL A 11 4.98 5.92 5.07
CA VAL A 11 4.29 5.45 3.87
C VAL A 11 5.11 5.69 2.61
N GLU A 12 5.93 6.74 2.57
CA GLU A 12 6.88 6.95 1.47
C GLU A 12 8.01 5.91 1.47
N ALA A 13 8.49 5.49 2.65
CA ALA A 13 9.51 4.45 2.79
C ALA A 13 8.95 3.04 2.53
N ASP A 14 7.73 2.76 3.02
CA ASP A 14 7.02 1.50 2.83
C ASP A 14 5.53 1.74 2.53
N PRO A 15 5.14 1.85 1.25
CA PRO A 15 3.75 2.09 0.87
C PRO A 15 2.80 0.94 1.24
N ALA A 16 3.31 -0.27 1.47
CA ALA A 16 2.49 -1.42 1.84
C ALA A 16 1.99 -1.32 3.30
N ILE A 17 2.56 -0.42 4.11
CA ILE A 17 2.27 -0.35 5.53
C ILE A 17 0.79 -0.03 5.81
N VAL A 18 0.15 0.82 5.02
CA VAL A 18 -1.29 1.16 5.18
C VAL A 18 -2.22 0.03 4.76
N ILE A 19 -1.73 -0.93 3.97
CA ILE A 19 -2.49 -2.10 3.54
C ILE A 19 -2.33 -3.23 4.57
N THR A 20 -1.11 -3.43 5.06
CA THR A 20 -0.80 -4.49 6.03
C THR A 20 -1.21 -4.14 7.46
N GLN A 21 -1.31 -2.84 7.77
CA GLN A 21 -1.71 -2.29 9.06
C GLN A 21 -2.83 -1.26 8.84
N PRO A 22 -4.09 -1.72 8.68
CA PRO A 22 -5.23 -0.84 8.35
C PRO A 22 -5.44 0.30 9.36
N GLU A 23 -5.04 0.13 10.61
CA GLU A 23 -5.08 1.17 11.65
C GLU A 23 -4.23 2.40 11.33
N LYS A 24 -3.24 2.26 10.43
CA LYS A 24 -2.39 3.36 9.97
C LYS A 24 -2.99 4.13 8.81
N LEU A 25 -4.02 3.60 8.16
CA LEU A 25 -4.66 4.27 7.02
C LEU A 25 -5.31 5.58 7.46
N ASP A 26 -6.07 5.57 8.55
CA ASP A 26 -6.75 6.77 9.05
C ASP A 26 -5.74 7.84 9.46
N LEU A 27 -4.68 7.45 10.18
CA LEU A 27 -3.59 8.34 10.55
C LEU A 27 -2.90 8.96 9.33
N PHE A 28 -2.65 8.16 8.29
CA PHE A 28 -2.05 8.63 7.05
C PHE A 28 -2.97 9.62 6.32
N LEU A 29 -4.27 9.29 6.18
CA LEU A 29 -5.23 10.15 5.51
C LEU A 29 -5.41 11.48 6.24
N ASP A 30 -5.45 11.47 7.56
CA ASP A 30 -5.57 12.68 8.37
C ASP A 30 -4.30 13.53 8.29
N ALA A 31 -3.12 12.91 8.31
CA ALA A 31 -1.87 13.63 8.07
C ALA A 31 -1.80 14.25 6.67
N VAL A 32 -2.25 13.54 5.63
CA VAL A 32 -2.30 14.06 4.26
C VAL A 32 -3.27 15.24 4.14
N LYS A 33 -4.46 15.16 4.76
CA LYS A 33 -5.43 16.27 4.79
C LYS A 33 -4.86 17.49 5.52
N ALA A 34 -4.26 17.29 6.69
CA ALA A 34 -3.64 18.37 7.45
C ALA A 34 -2.48 19.04 6.69
N ASN A 35 -1.74 18.30 5.86
CA ASN A 35 -0.70 18.88 4.99
C ASN A 35 -1.27 19.61 3.76
N ALA A 36 -2.47 19.23 3.30
CA ALA A 36 -3.14 19.85 2.16
C ALA A 36 -3.92 21.13 2.56
N GLU A 37 -4.48 21.16 3.77
CA GLU A 37 -5.14 22.32 4.36
C GLU A 37 -4.10 23.32 4.86
N ASN A 38 -3.60 24.16 3.95
CA ASN A 38 -2.74 25.28 4.32
C ASN A 38 -3.51 26.60 4.17
N PRO A 39 -4.00 27.19 5.27
CA PRO A 39 -4.84 28.39 5.24
C PRO A 39 -4.09 29.64 4.74
N ASP A 40 -2.76 29.62 4.67
CA ASP A 40 -1.93 30.76 4.29
C ASP A 40 -1.57 30.80 2.78
N ILE A 41 -2.10 29.89 1.96
CA ILE A 41 -1.79 29.88 0.53
C ILE A 41 -2.63 30.92 -0.24
N ASP A 42 -1.97 31.98 -0.69
CA ASP A 42 -2.57 32.97 -1.58
C ASP A 42 -2.62 32.50 -3.04
N LEU A 43 -3.83 32.10 -3.48
CA LEU A 43 -4.17 31.66 -4.84
C LEU A 43 -4.04 32.74 -5.92
N SER A 44 -4.01 34.01 -5.54
CA SER A 44 -3.80 35.11 -6.49
C SER A 44 -2.36 35.13 -7.01
N THR A 45 -1.41 34.59 -6.24
CA THR A 45 0.00 34.52 -6.59
C THR A 45 0.35 33.24 -7.38
N ASP A 46 1.31 33.34 -8.29
CA ASP A 46 1.87 32.18 -9.01
C ASP A 46 2.49 31.16 -8.04
N LYS A 47 3.14 31.65 -6.97
CA LYS A 47 3.75 30.83 -5.92
C LYS A 47 2.71 29.98 -5.20
N GLY A 48 1.56 30.56 -4.82
CA GLY A 48 0.50 29.83 -4.14
C GLY A 48 -0.15 28.76 -5.01
N ARG A 49 -0.42 29.06 -6.29
CA ARG A 49 -0.92 28.06 -7.24
C ARG A 49 0.05 26.89 -7.45
N LYS A 50 1.35 27.18 -7.56
CA LYS A 50 2.39 26.13 -7.66
C LYS A 50 2.49 25.27 -6.41
N ALA A 51 2.32 25.85 -5.22
CA ALA A 51 2.33 25.11 -3.96
C ALA A 51 1.20 24.06 -3.90
N ILE A 52 -0.02 24.43 -4.30
CA ILE A 52 -1.16 23.50 -4.35
C ILE A 52 -0.98 22.44 -5.42
N ALA A 53 -0.50 22.82 -6.61
CA ALA A 53 -0.20 21.84 -7.65
C ALA A 53 0.83 20.80 -7.19
N SER A 54 1.86 21.24 -6.46
CA SER A 54 2.86 20.36 -5.86
C SER A 54 2.26 19.44 -4.79
N ALA A 55 1.41 19.96 -3.91
CA ALA A 55 0.72 19.17 -2.90
C ALA A 55 -0.18 18.10 -3.52
N ALA A 56 -1.00 18.47 -4.50
CA ALA A 56 -1.87 17.55 -5.23
C ALA A 56 -1.07 16.47 -5.99
N HIS A 57 0.07 16.85 -6.59
CA HIS A 57 0.96 15.88 -7.23
C HIS A 57 1.55 14.89 -6.22
N ARG A 58 1.94 15.35 -5.03
CA ARG A 58 2.44 14.47 -3.96
C ARG A 58 1.37 13.46 -3.52
N VAL A 59 0.14 13.88 -3.28
CA VAL A 59 -0.98 12.99 -2.94
C VAL A 59 -1.22 11.95 -4.04
N THR A 60 -1.18 12.39 -5.30
CA THR A 60 -1.36 11.49 -6.45
C THR A 60 -0.25 10.43 -6.49
N ARG A 61 1.00 10.83 -6.29
CA ARG A 61 2.16 9.92 -6.26
C ARG A 61 2.05 8.90 -5.12
N GLN A 62 1.71 9.36 -3.93
CA GLN A 62 1.55 8.49 -2.75
C GLN A 62 0.44 7.46 -3.00
N LYS A 63 -0.73 7.87 -3.49
CA LYS A 63 -1.82 6.95 -3.88
C LYS A 63 -1.33 5.89 -4.87
N THR A 64 -0.65 6.30 -5.94
CA THR A 64 -0.12 5.35 -6.94
C THR A 64 0.92 4.40 -6.35
N SER A 65 1.75 4.85 -5.40
CA SER A 65 2.73 3.98 -4.74
C SER A 65 2.08 2.92 -3.85
N ILE A 66 1.04 3.30 -3.11
CA ILE A 66 0.26 2.38 -2.27
C ILE A 66 -0.45 1.34 -3.13
N ASP A 67 -1.10 1.78 -4.22
CA ASP A 67 -1.81 0.91 -5.15
C ASP A 67 -0.87 -0.15 -5.76
N LYS A 68 0.31 0.27 -6.25
CA LYS A 68 1.33 -0.65 -6.77
C LYS A 68 1.83 -1.64 -5.72
N ALA A 69 2.02 -1.19 -4.48
CA ALA A 69 2.41 -2.06 -3.39
C ALA A 69 1.33 -3.12 -3.09
N GLY A 70 0.05 -2.72 -3.10
CA GLY A 70 -1.09 -3.63 -2.97
C GLY A 70 -1.19 -4.65 -4.09
N MET A 71 -0.99 -4.22 -5.34
CA MET A 71 -0.94 -5.13 -6.49
C MET A 71 0.15 -6.19 -6.31
N LYS A 72 1.36 -5.78 -5.92
CA LYS A 72 2.47 -6.70 -5.68
C LYS A 72 2.16 -7.71 -4.57
N LEU A 73 1.57 -7.26 -3.45
CA LEU A 73 1.15 -8.17 -2.37
C LEU A 73 0.15 -9.22 -2.85
N ASN A 74 -0.79 -8.84 -3.71
CA ASN A 74 -1.75 -9.77 -4.29
C ASN A 74 -1.08 -10.77 -5.24
N GLU A 75 -0.16 -10.31 -6.09
CA GLU A 75 0.62 -11.17 -6.98
C GLU A 75 1.44 -12.21 -6.19
N ASP A 76 2.15 -11.78 -5.15
CA ASP A 76 2.93 -12.65 -4.27
C ASP A 76 2.03 -13.68 -3.55
N ALA A 77 0.87 -13.25 -3.05
CA ALA A 77 -0.11 -14.13 -2.42
C ALA A 77 -0.67 -15.16 -3.41
N GLN A 78 -1.01 -14.75 -4.64
CA GLN A 78 -1.49 -15.64 -5.69
C GLN A 78 -0.44 -16.67 -6.10
N ALA A 79 0.84 -16.25 -6.22
CA ALA A 79 1.94 -17.16 -6.50
C ALA A 79 2.04 -18.26 -5.44
N LYS A 80 1.97 -17.87 -4.16
CA LYS A 80 2.00 -18.82 -3.03
C LYS A 80 0.78 -19.74 -3.02
N ILE A 81 -0.43 -19.23 -3.29
CA ILE A 81 -1.64 -20.04 -3.40
C ILE A 81 -1.50 -21.08 -4.52
N LYS A 82 -0.95 -20.67 -5.67
CA LYS A 82 -0.72 -21.57 -6.82
C LYS A 82 0.25 -22.69 -6.46
N GLU A 83 1.36 -22.37 -5.79
CA GLU A 83 2.34 -23.35 -5.31
C GLU A 83 1.70 -24.36 -4.36
N VAL A 84 0.98 -23.88 -3.34
CA VAL A 84 0.27 -24.73 -2.37
C VAL A 84 -0.73 -25.66 -3.06
N ASN A 85 -1.51 -25.13 -4.02
CA ASN A 85 -2.47 -25.94 -4.77
C ASN A 85 -1.81 -27.01 -5.64
N ALA A 86 -0.67 -26.70 -6.26
CA ALA A 86 0.06 -27.67 -7.08
C ALA A 86 0.51 -28.87 -6.23
N VAL A 87 1.11 -28.60 -5.06
CA VAL A 87 1.53 -29.65 -4.12
C VAL A 87 0.33 -30.44 -3.61
N ARG A 88 -0.77 -29.77 -3.23
CA ARG A 88 -1.99 -30.44 -2.74
C ARG A 88 -2.57 -31.40 -3.78
N ASN A 89 -2.56 -31.02 -5.05
CA ASN A 89 -3.07 -31.87 -6.13
C ASN A 89 -2.18 -33.11 -6.34
N ILE A 90 -0.85 -32.95 -6.30
CA ILE A 90 0.09 -34.08 -6.37
C ILE A 90 -0.17 -35.05 -5.22
N VAL A 91 -0.20 -34.54 -3.97
CA VAL A 91 -0.46 -35.36 -2.78
C VAL A 91 -1.77 -36.13 -2.93
N LYS A 92 -2.84 -35.46 -3.38
CA LYS A 92 -4.13 -36.11 -3.60
C LYS A 92 -4.03 -37.25 -4.61
N THR A 93 -3.47 -36.97 -5.79
CA THR A 93 -3.35 -37.96 -6.87
C THR A 93 -2.51 -39.16 -6.46
N GLU A 94 -1.35 -38.94 -5.83
CA GLU A 94 -0.47 -40.03 -5.38
C GLU A 94 -1.12 -40.90 -4.29
N MET A 95 -1.81 -40.28 -3.33
CA MET A 95 -2.50 -41.02 -2.27
C MET A 95 -3.73 -41.77 -2.79
N ASP A 96 -4.50 -41.18 -3.71
CA ASP A 96 -5.61 -41.88 -4.38
C ASP A 96 -5.08 -43.09 -5.17
N SER A 97 -3.98 -42.92 -5.90
CA SER A 97 -3.34 -44.03 -6.62
C SER A 97 -2.83 -45.12 -5.68
N LEU A 98 -2.25 -44.77 -4.53
CA LEU A 98 -1.78 -45.75 -3.54
C LEU A 98 -2.95 -46.51 -2.92
N ARG A 99 -4.05 -45.83 -2.60
CA ARG A 99 -5.28 -46.46 -2.10
C ARG A 99 -5.83 -47.50 -3.09
N ASP A 100 -5.84 -47.19 -4.38
CA ASP A 100 -6.41 -48.08 -5.40
C ASP A 100 -5.50 -49.30 -5.70
N GLN A 101 -4.25 -49.29 -5.21
CA GLN A 101 -3.28 -50.37 -5.37
C GLN A 101 -3.21 -51.32 -4.16
N ILE A 102 -3.85 -50.98 -3.04
CA ILE A 102 -3.92 -51.81 -1.82
C ILE A 102 -5.30 -52.46 -1.68
#